data_AF-A0A937JB57-F1
#
_entry.id   AF-A0A937JB57-F1
#
_cell.length_a   1.000
_cell.length_b   1.000
_cell.length_c   1.000
_cell.angle_alpha   90.00
_cell.angle_beta   90.00
_cell.angle_gamma   90.00
#
_symmetry.space_group_name_H-M   'P 1'
#
loop_
_entity.id
_entity.type
_entity.pdbx_description
1 polymer ?
#
loop_
_entity_poly.entity_id
_entity_poly.type
_entity_poly.pdbx_seq_one_letter_code
_entity_poly.pdbx_strand_id
1 'polypeptide(L)' 'MKIAFLGKTVSGPFTIPSGIVSTAPSIIQRIFDELPEIGVVTTKSVGP' A
#
# COMPACT_ATOMS: atom_id res chain seq x y z
N MET A 1 5.88 6.33 16.35
CA MET A 1 4.86 7.34 15.99
C MET A 1 3.65 6.59 15.43
N LYS A 2 2.44 6.82 15.92
CA LYS A 2 1.23 6.18 15.35
C LYS A 2 0.63 7.15 14.32
N ILE A 3 0.46 6.69 13.08
CA ILE A 3 -0.10 7.50 12.00
C ILE A 3 -1.57 7.10 11.86
N ALA A 4 -2.47 8.07 11.99
CA ALA A 4 -3.91 7.86 11.84
C ALA A 4 -4.36 8.29 10.45
N PHE A 5 -5.00 7.39 9.71
CA PHE A 5 -5.55 7.65 8.38
C PHE A 5 -6.92 6.97 8.25
N LEU A 6 -7.95 7.74 7.90
CA LEU A 6 -9.34 7.26 7.77
C LEU A 6 -9.82 6.43 8.99
N GLY A 7 -9.43 6.84 10.21
CA GLY A 7 -9.80 6.14 11.45
C GLY A 7 -9.06 4.83 11.70
N LYS A 8 -8.04 4.49 10.89
CA LYS A 8 -7.14 3.33 11.08
C LYS A 8 -5.73 3.80 11.43
N THR A 9 -5.00 2.96 12.14
CA THR A 9 -3.55 3.14 12.30
C THR A 9 -2.84 2.47 11.13
N VAL A 10 -1.95 3.20 10.45
CA VAL A 10 -1.12 2.68 9.35
C VAL A 10 0.34 2.61 9.76
N SER A 11 1.12 1.75 9.08
CA SER A 11 2.55 1.51 9.37
C SER A 11 3.43 2.71 9.04
N GLY A 12 3.11 3.43 7.96
CA GLY A 12 3.91 4.53 7.45
C GLY A 12 3.11 5.62 6.72
N PRO A 13 3.73 6.77 6.44
CA PRO A 13 3.04 7.93 5.87
C PRO A 13 2.88 7.88 4.35
N PHE A 14 3.54 6.94 3.66
CA PHE A 14 3.57 6.89 2.21
C PHE A 14 2.54 5.92 1.62
N THR A 15 2.24 6.15 0.35
CA THR A 15 1.24 5.39 -0.42
C THR A 15 1.76 5.02 -1.79
N ILE A 16 1.33 3.86 -2.31
CA ILE A 16 1.52 3.48 -3.72
C ILE A 16 0.20 3.68 -4.48
N PRO A 17 0.17 4.57 -5.49
CA PRO A 17 -1.01 4.82 -6.29
C PRO A 17 -1.28 3.70 -7.30
N SER A 18 -2.55 3.53 -7.69
CA SER A 18 -3.00 2.51 -8.63
C SER A 18 -2.27 2.67 -9.97
N GLY A 19 -1.84 1.55 -10.54
CA GLY A 19 -1.11 1.55 -11.81
C GLY A 19 0.41 1.49 -11.66
N ILE A 20 0.95 1.77 -10.48
CA ILE A 20 2.38 1.71 -10.21
C ILE A 20 2.70 0.42 -9.46
N VAL A 21 3.15 -0.61 -10.20
CA VAL A 21 3.81 -1.81 -9.64
C VAL A 21 2.95 -2.64 -8.66
N SER A 22 1.66 -2.32 -8.46
CA SER A 22 0.73 -2.98 -7.53
C SER A 22 -0.28 -3.92 -8.21
N THR A 23 0.11 -4.59 -9.30
CA THR A 23 -0.81 -5.48 -10.06
C THR A 23 -0.85 -6.89 -9.50
N ALA A 24 0.30 -7.51 -9.30
CA ALA A 24 0.37 -8.90 -8.83
C ALA A 24 0.36 -8.96 -7.29
N PRO A 25 -0.40 -9.88 -6.67
CA PRO A 25 -0.42 -10.05 -5.22
C PRO A 25 0.98 -10.26 -4.61
N SER A 26 1.87 -10.96 -5.30
CA SER A 26 3.25 -11.18 -4.86
C SER A 26 4.07 -9.90 -4.74
N ILE A 27 3.81 -8.91 -5.61
CA ILE A 27 4.50 -7.62 -5.54
C ILE A 27 3.94 -6.79 -4.38
N ILE A 28 2.62 -6.79 -4.20
CA ILE A 28 1.97 -6.11 -3.06
C ILE A 28 2.48 -6.68 -1.73
N GLN A 29 2.58 -8.01 -1.63
CA GLN A 29 3.13 -8.68 -0.44
C GLN A 29 4.55 -8.22 -0.16
N ARG A 30 5.42 -8.26 -1.18
CA ARG A 30 6.81 -7.82 -1.07
C ARG A 30 6.95 -6.37 -0.61
N ILE A 31 6.09 -5.47 -1.13
CA ILE A 31 6.06 -4.06 -0.69
C ILE A 31 5.79 -3.97 0.81
N PHE A 32 4.79 -4.68 1.33
CA PHE A 32 4.46 -4.62 2.75
C PHE A 32 5.52 -5.28 3.64
N ASP A 33 6.22 -6.30 3.13
CA ASP A 33 7.28 -6.98 3.88
C ASP A 33 8.59 -6.15 3.93
N GLU A 34 8.93 -5.46 2.84
CA GLU A 34 10.22 -4.76 2.69
C GLU A 34 10.17 -3.25 2.98
N LEU A 35 9.00 -2.59 2.87
CA LEU A 35 8.86 -1.12 2.94
C LEU A 35 7.89 -0.68 4.06
N PRO A 36 8.33 -0.64 5.33
CA PRO A 36 7.47 -0.28 6.47
C PRO A 36 6.93 1.16 6.40
N GLU A 37 7.57 2.05 5.65
CA GLU A 37 7.12 3.41 5.41
C GLU A 37 5.90 3.51 4.47
N ILE A 38 5.56 2.44 3.74
CA ILE A 38 4.32 2.32 2.97
C ILE A 38 3.20 1.86 3.92
N GLY A 39 2.28 2.77 4.22
CA GLY A 39 1.10 2.48 5.04
C GLY A 39 -0.14 2.10 4.26
N VAL A 40 -0.18 2.46 2.97
CA VAL A 40 -1.35 2.28 2.10
C VAL A 40 -0.88 1.85 0.71
N VAL A 41 -1.54 0.84 0.14
CA VAL A 41 -1.34 0.47 -1.26
C VAL A 41 -2.71 0.40 -1.92
N THR A 42 -2.81 0.95 -3.13
CA THR A 42 -3.96 0.75 -3.99
C THR A 42 -3.60 -0.27 -5.07
N THR A 43 -4.41 -1.30 -5.23
CA THR A 43 -4.22 -2.30 -6.28
C THR A 43 -4.37 -1.67 -7.65
N LYS A 44 -3.82 -2.30 -8.69
CA LYS A 44 -4.11 -1.91 -10.07
C LYS A 44 -5.63 -1.90 -10.30
N SER A 45 -6.15 -0.86 -10.95
CA SER A 45 -7.54 -0.85 -11.40
C SER A 45 -7.80 -2.01 -12.35
N VAL A 46 -8.75 -2.86 -11.99
CA VAL A 46 -9.22 -4.02 -12.77
C VAL A 46 -10.57 -3.65 -13.35
N GLY A 47 -10.74 -3.84 -14.67
CA GLY A 47 -12.02 -3.66 -15.35
C GLY A 47 -12.95 -4.85 -15.08
N PRO A 48 -14.23 -4.76 -15.49
CA PRO A 48 -15.12 -5.92 -15.52
C PRO A 48 -14.58 -7.05 -16.41
#